data_AF-A0A6V7K9A7-F1
#
_entry.id   AF-A0A6V7K9A7-F1
#
_cell.length_a   1.000
_cell.length_b   1.000
_cell.length_c   1.000
_cell.angle_alpha   90.00
_cell.angle_beta   90.00
_cell.angle_gamma   90.00
#
_symmetry.space_group_name_H-M   'P 1'
#
loop_
_entity.id
_entity.type
_entity.pdbx_description
1 polymer ?
#
loop_
_entity_poly.entity_id
_entity_poly.type
_entity_poly.pdbx_seq_one_letter_code
_entity_poly.pdbx_strand_id
1 'polypeptide(L)'
;VLILKLNKEAPHRKDVFRAPGHQGNMKKLIHFLQAGRLVNMDNFSVYTIASVLKKFLRKIPGGVFGREGEQQLFTVIQLDSMEQQRDQIH
;
A
#
# COMPACT_ATOMS: atom_id res chain seq x y z
N VAL A 1 11.30 -3.53 4.95
CA VAL A 1 11.06 -3.19 6.39
C VAL A 1 9.62 -2.73 6.67
N LEU A 2 9.09 -1.68 6.00
CA LEU A 2 7.70 -1.21 6.22
C LEU A 2 6.64 -2.33 6.11
N ILE A 3 6.71 -3.12 5.02
CA ILE A 3 5.79 -4.25 4.78
C ILE A 3 5.91 -5.32 5.86
N LEU A 4 7.13 -5.62 6.34
CA LEU A 4 7.35 -6.62 7.39
C LEU A 4 6.70 -6.20 8.72
N LYS A 5 6.83 -4.92 9.11
CA LYS A 5 6.16 -4.41 10.31
C LYS A 5 4.64 -4.42 10.16
N LEU A 6 4.11 -4.07 8.98
CA LEU A 6 2.69 -4.19 8.70
C LEU A 6 2.20 -5.64 8.79
N ASN A 7 2.91 -6.59 8.19
CA ASN A 7 2.56 -8.01 8.27
C ASN A 7 2.46 -8.48 9.74
N LYS A 8 3.43 -8.08 10.58
CA LYS A 8 3.43 -8.42 12.01
C LYS A 8 2.29 -7.77 12.81
N GLU A 9 1.96 -6.51 12.55
CA GLU A 9 1.08 -5.73 13.45
C GLU A 9 -0.32 -5.46 12.91
N ALA A 10 -0.49 -5.36 11.60
CA ALA A 10 -1.76 -5.02 10.98
C ALA A 10 -2.88 -6.04 11.25
N PRO A 11 -2.63 -7.36 11.24
CA PRO A 11 -3.69 -8.36 11.50
C PRO A 11 -4.35 -8.22 12.88
N HIS A 12 -3.64 -7.63 13.85
CA HIS A 12 -4.11 -7.47 15.22
C HIS A 12 -4.70 -6.08 15.49
N ARG A 13 -4.89 -5.25 14.46
CA ARG A 13 -5.36 -3.87 14.58
C ARG A 13 -6.56 -3.65 13.68
N LYS A 14 -7.60 -3.03 14.21
CA LYS A 14 -8.78 -2.65 13.42
C LYS A 14 -8.40 -1.53 12.45
N ASP A 15 -9.04 -1.50 11.30
CA ASP A 15 -9.04 -0.36 10.37
C ASP A 15 -7.68 0.02 9.79
N VAL A 16 -6.70 -0.89 9.79
CA VAL A 16 -5.45 -0.65 9.05
C VAL A 16 -5.78 -0.47 7.57
N PHE A 17 -5.10 0.48 6.93
CA PHE A 17 -5.40 1.00 5.59
C PHE A 17 -6.71 1.79 5.44
N ARG A 18 -7.63 1.76 6.40
CA ARG A 18 -8.84 2.60 6.42
C ARG A 18 -8.64 3.87 7.24
N ALA A 19 -8.28 3.73 8.51
CA ALA A 19 -8.02 4.86 9.40
C ALA A 19 -6.79 5.67 8.94
N PRO A 20 -6.85 7.02 9.00
CA PRO A 20 -5.75 7.86 8.57
C PRO A 20 -4.58 7.79 9.57
N GLY A 21 -3.37 7.84 9.05
CA GLY A 21 -2.17 8.08 9.85
C GLY A 21 -2.03 9.55 10.27
N HIS A 22 -1.23 9.80 11.32
CA HIS A 22 -0.98 11.17 11.78
C HIS A 22 -0.12 11.95 10.75
N GLN A 23 -0.59 13.13 10.32
CA GLN A 23 0.02 13.88 9.20
C GLN A 23 1.48 14.27 9.43
N GLY A 24 1.82 14.78 10.62
CA GLY A 24 3.21 15.16 10.96
C GLY A 24 4.16 13.96 10.89
N ASN A 25 3.83 12.88 11.61
CA ASN A 25 4.57 11.62 11.56
C ASN A 25 4.69 11.03 10.15
N MET A 26 3.67 11.12 9.30
CA MET A 26 3.79 10.71 7.90
C MET A 26 4.83 11.55 7.15
N LYS A 27 4.80 12.88 7.27
CA LYS A 27 5.78 13.77 6.61
C LYS A 27 7.19 13.45 7.09
N LYS A 28 7.37 13.27 8.40
CA LYS A 28 8.65 12.91 9.02
C LYS A 28 9.18 11.57 8.51
N LEU A 29 8.32 10.54 8.48
CA LEU A 29 8.69 9.21 7.98
C LEU A 29 9.07 9.25 6.50
N ILE A 30 8.27 9.93 5.66
CA ILE A 30 8.57 10.10 4.23
C ILE A 30 9.93 10.78 4.04
N HIS A 31 10.19 11.88 4.76
CA HIS A 31 11.46 12.59 4.66
C HIS A 31 12.65 11.70 5.01
N PHE A 32 12.57 10.93 6.09
CA PHE A 32 13.66 10.01 6.44
C PHE A 32 13.89 8.93 5.40
N LEU A 33 12.82 8.35 4.85
CA LEU A 33 12.91 7.33 3.80
C LEU A 33 13.55 7.88 2.52
N GLN A 34 13.16 9.09 2.10
CA GLN A 34 13.73 9.76 0.92
C GLN A 34 15.20 10.13 1.12
N ALA A 35 15.60 10.48 2.35
CA ALA A 35 16.98 10.81 2.70
C ALA A 35 17.85 9.56 2.95
N GLY A 36 17.32 8.34 2.80
CA GLY A 36 18.07 7.10 3.06
C GLY A 36 18.49 6.91 4.52
N ARG A 37 17.83 7.60 5.47
CA ARG A 37 18.19 7.56 6.88
C ARG A 37 17.62 6.30 7.55
N LEU A 38 18.36 5.78 8.53
CA LEU A 38 17.85 4.73 9.41
C LEU A 38 16.68 5.28 10.24
N VAL A 39 15.59 4.51 10.29
CA VAL A 39 14.37 4.89 11.01
C VAL A 39 13.98 3.76 11.95
N ASN A 40 13.84 4.08 13.24
CA ASN A 40 13.16 3.19 14.16
C ASN A 40 11.66 3.23 13.87
N MET A 41 11.15 2.14 13.29
CA MET A 41 9.76 2.01 12.88
C MET A 41 8.79 1.91 14.05
N ASP A 42 9.26 1.55 15.26
CA ASP A 42 8.42 1.44 16.46
C ASP A 42 7.91 2.81 16.94
N ASN A 43 8.58 3.89 16.54
CA ASN A 43 8.15 5.27 16.81
C ASN A 43 6.95 5.71 15.98
N PHE A 44 6.49 4.89 15.03
CA PHE A 44 5.39 5.21 14.12
C PHE A 44 4.26 4.21 14.30
N SER A 45 3.03 4.72 14.39
CA SER A 45 1.86 3.84 14.45
C SER A 45 1.68 3.05 13.16
N VAL A 46 1.07 1.86 13.28
CA VAL A 46 0.69 1.02 12.13
C VAL A 46 -0.11 1.79 11.07
N TYR A 47 -0.98 2.72 11.49
CA TYR A 47 -1.78 3.57 10.59
C TYR A 47 -0.92 4.58 9.82
N THR A 48 0.11 5.14 10.48
CA THR A 48 1.08 6.04 9.84
C THR A 48 1.88 5.28 8.79
N ILE A 49 2.35 4.09 9.15
CA ILE A 49 3.10 3.20 8.24
C ILE A 49 2.24 2.81 7.04
N ALA A 50 1.01 2.34 7.27
CA ALA A 50 0.05 1.98 6.23
C ALA A 50 -0.23 3.16 5.28
N SER A 51 -0.40 4.36 5.84
CA SER A 51 -0.66 5.57 5.05
C SER A 51 0.54 6.00 4.21
N VAL A 52 1.77 5.86 4.74
CA VAL A 52 3.01 6.10 3.99
C VAL A 52 3.18 5.07 2.88
N LEU A 53 2.92 3.79 3.13
CA LEU A 53 2.95 2.75 2.10
C LEU A 53 1.96 3.06 0.96
N LYS A 54 0.71 3.42 1.28
CA LYS A 54 -0.27 3.86 0.27
C LYS A 54 0.18 5.10 -0.51
N LYS A 55 0.88 6.04 0.13
CA LYS A 55 1.43 7.23 -0.55
C LYS A 55 2.58 6.85 -1.50
N PHE A 56 3.43 5.91 -1.09
CA PHE A 56 4.52 5.40 -1.91
C PHE A 56 3.98 4.71 -3.18
N LEU A 57 3.05 3.76 -3.03
CA LEU A 57 2.46 3.03 -4.17
C LEU A 57 1.80 3.99 -5.17
N ARG A 58 1.10 5.02 -4.69
CA ARG A 58 0.49 6.07 -5.54
C ARG A 58 1.48 6.96 -6.29
N LYS A 59 2.76 6.95 -5.91
CA LYS A 59 3.82 7.76 -6.54
C LYS A 59 4.65 6.98 -7.56
N ILE A 60 4.39 5.68 -7.74
CA ILE A 60 5.05 4.87 -8.76
C ILE A 60 4.62 5.39 -10.15
N PRO A 61 5.57 5.80 -11.01
CA PRO A 61 5.26 6.21 -12.38
C PRO A 61 4.57 5.08 -13.13
N GLY A 62 3.42 5.35 -13.75
CA GLY A 62 2.63 4.33 -14.44
C GLY A 62 1.76 3.45 -13.54
N GLY A 63 1.74 3.67 -12.22
CA GLY A 63 0.97 2.86 -11.29
C GLY A 63 1.64 1.52 -10.94
N VAL A 64 1.01 0.74 -10.07
CA VAL A 64 1.55 -0.55 -9.62
C VAL A 64 1.52 -1.59 -10.74
N PHE A 65 0.48 -1.56 -11.56
CA PHE A 65 0.23 -2.55 -12.62
C PHE A 65 0.58 -2.04 -14.03
N GLY A 66 0.98 -0.78 -14.19
CA GLY A 66 1.12 -0.17 -15.51
C GLY A 66 -0.23 0.11 -16.17
N ARG A 67 -0.23 0.90 -17.25
CA ARG A 67 -1.47 1.24 -17.98
C ARG A 67 -2.15 0.01 -18.58
N GLU A 68 -1.36 -0.86 -19.22
CA GLU A 68 -1.87 -2.07 -19.88
C GLU A 68 -2.45 -3.06 -18.86
N GLY A 69 -1.75 -3.30 -17.74
CA GLY A 69 -2.24 -4.18 -16.68
C GLY A 69 -3.49 -3.64 -15.99
N GLU A 70 -3.57 -2.33 -15.74
CA GLU A 70 -4.80 -1.71 -15.21
C GLU A 70 -5.97 -1.86 -16.20
N GLN A 71 -5.74 -1.64 -17.49
CA GLN A 71 -6.78 -1.82 -18.52
C GLN A 71 -7.26 -3.28 -18.59
N GLN A 72 -6.34 -4.25 -18.55
CA GLN A 72 -6.68 -5.67 -18.50
C GLN A 72 -7.54 -6.00 -17.28
N LEU A 73 -7.18 -5.50 -16.09
CA LEU A 73 -7.98 -5.68 -14.88
C LEU A 73 -9.40 -5.09 -15.02
N PHE A 74 -9.53 -3.92 -15.65
CA PHE A 74 -10.84 -3.32 -15.94
C PHE A 74 -11.66 -4.11 -16.97
N THR A 75 -11.02 -4.79 -17.93
CA THR A 75 -11.73 -5.69 -18.85
C THR A 75 -12.19 -6.95 -18.13
N VAL A 76 -11.32 -7.56 -17.32
CA VAL A 76 -11.62 -8.80 -16.60
C VAL A 76 -12.78 -8.62 -15.64
N ILE A 77 -12.86 -7.50 -14.90
CA ILE A 77 -13.94 -7.27 -13.92
C ILE A 77 -15.34 -7.14 -14.55
N GLN A 78 -15.44 -6.96 -15.87
CA GLN A 78 -16.72 -6.91 -16.60
C GLN A 78 -17.21 -8.30 -17.04
N LEU A 79 -16.43 -9.36 -16.86
CA LEU A 79 -16.88 -10.73 -17.17
C LEU A 79 -17.95 -11.18 -16.18
N ASP A 80 -19.01 -11.82 -16.66
CA ASP A 80 -20.13 -12.27 -15.81
C ASP A 80 -19.76 -13.45 -14.89
N SER A 81 -18.76 -14.25 -15.28
CA SER A 81 -18.34 -15.43 -14.53
C SER A 81 -17.12 -15.14 -13.66
N MET A 82 -17.28 -15.34 -12.34
CA MET A 82 -16.19 -15.30 -11.36
C MET A 82 -15.06 -16.31 -11.67
N GLU A 83 -15.40 -17.46 -12.27
CA GLU A 83 -14.42 -18.46 -12.67
C GLU A 83 -13.57 -17.93 -13.83
N GLN A 84 -14.21 -17.35 -14.85
CA GLN A 84 -13.50 -16.71 -15.96
C GLN A 84 -12.65 -15.52 -15.50
N GLN A 85 -13.13 -14.73 -14.54
CA GLN A 85 -12.34 -13.64 -13.95
C GLN A 85 -11.06 -14.16 -13.29
N ARG A 86 -11.17 -15.22 -12.50
CA ARG A 86 -10.03 -15.83 -11.80
C ARG A 86 -9.01 -16.41 -12.78
N ASP A 87 -9.48 -17.11 -13.81
CA ASP A 87 -8.61 -17.79 -14.78
C ASP A 87 -7.82 -16.82 -15.67
N GLN A 88 -8.27 -15.56 -15.79
CA GLN A 88 -7.52 -14.50 -16.48
C GLN A 88 -6.44 -13.83 -15.62
N ILE A 89 -6.39 -14.11 -14.31
CA ILE A 89 -5.45 -13.50 -13.35
C ILE A 89 -4.28 -14.46 -13.01
N HIS A 90 -4.38 -15.75 -13.39
CA HIS A 90 -3.36 -16.79 -13.18
C HIS A 90 -2.48 -17.02 -14.39
#